data_AF-A0AA37W5R6-F1
#
_entry.id   AF-A0AA37W5R6-F1
#
_cell.length_a   1.000
_cell.length_b   1.000
_cell.length_c   1.000
_cell.angle_alpha   90.00
_cell.angle_beta   90.00
_cell.angle_gamma   90.00
#
_symmetry.space_group_name_H-M   'P 1'
#
loop_
_entity.id
_entity.type
_entity.pdbx_description
1 polymer ?
#
loop_
_entity_poly.entity_id
_entity_poly.type
_entity_poly.pdbx_seq_one_letter_code
_entity_poly.pdbx_strand_id
1 'polypeptide(L)' 'MQGIITDGNAAGLSNHYIKPNDSRVIGATDIIGGGKTTDVTFKTSGLTAGTDYTFFCSFPGHYAMMKSTFTLK' A
#
# COMPACT_ATOMS: atom_id res chain seq x y z
N MET A 1 3.29 9.19 -2.74
CA MET A 1 3.19 8.50 -1.43
C MET A 1 2.60 9.37 -0.33
N GLN A 2 3.13 10.58 -0.05
CA GLN A 2 2.70 11.39 1.12
C GLN A 2 1.18 11.63 1.22
N GLY A 3 0.49 11.92 0.11
CA GLY A 3 -0.97 12.08 0.12
C GLY A 3 -1.73 10.81 0.52
N ILE A 4 -1.27 9.63 0.09
CA ILE A 4 -1.86 8.33 0.48
C ILE A 4 -1.66 8.10 1.99
N ILE A 5 -0.49 8.46 2.52
CA ILE A 5 -0.20 8.36 3.96
C ILE A 5 -1.12 9.27 4.77
N THR A 6 -1.24 10.55 4.39
CA THR A 6 -2.08 11.51 5.11
C THR A 6 -3.54 11.08 5.13
N ASP A 7 -4.07 10.68 3.97
CA ASP A 7 -5.45 10.23 3.85
C ASP A 7 -5.68 8.87 4.56
N GLY A 8 -4.69 7.99 4.51
CA GLY A 8 -4.70 6.70 5.20
C GLY A 8 -4.70 6.84 6.72
N ASN A 9 -3.90 7.75 7.26
CA ASN A 9 -3.89 8.08 8.69
C ASN A 9 -5.27 8.54 9.16
N ALA A 10 -5.98 9.35 8.37
CA ALA A 10 -7.33 9.80 8.68
C ALA A 10 -8.38 8.68 8.57
N ALA A 11 -8.16 7.68 7.73
CA ALA A 11 -9.07 6.56 7.55
C ALA A 11 -9.03 5.54 8.71
N GLY A 12 -7.90 5.45 9.42
CA GLY A 12 -7.76 4.62 10.62
C GLY A 12 -7.64 3.11 10.38
N LEU A 13 -7.45 2.36 11.46
CA LEU A 13 -7.16 0.92 11.42
C LEU A 13 -8.29 0.09 10.81
N SER A 14 -9.56 0.47 11.01
CA SER A 14 -10.72 -0.23 10.43
C SER A 14 -10.73 -0.20 8.91
N ASN A 15 -10.01 0.74 8.31
CA ASN A 15 -9.79 0.84 6.87
C ASN A 15 -8.34 0.52 6.48
N HIS A 16 -7.60 -0.20 7.33
CA HIS A 16 -6.21 -0.59 7.09
C HIS A 16 -5.25 0.59 6.86
N TYR A 17 -5.58 1.76 7.43
CA TYR A 17 -4.91 3.03 7.14
C TYR A 17 -4.80 3.31 5.64
N ILE A 18 -5.86 3.01 4.89
CA ILE A 18 -6.02 3.33 3.48
C ILE A 18 -7.36 4.06 3.34
N LYS A 19 -7.39 5.16 2.59
CA LYS A 19 -8.64 5.84 2.30
C LYS A 19 -9.55 4.90 1.49
N PRO A 20 -10.83 4.71 1.88
CA PRO A 20 -11.76 3.90 1.11
C PRO A 20 -11.85 4.39 -0.35
N ASN A 21 -11.76 3.45 -1.29
CA ASN A 21 -11.78 3.72 -2.74
C ASN A 21 -10.69 4.67 -3.23
N ASP A 22 -9.50 4.66 -2.61
CA ASP A 22 -8.36 5.45 -3.08
C ASP A 22 -7.84 4.92 -4.42
N SER A 23 -8.14 5.65 -5.50
CA SER A 23 -7.74 5.31 -6.86
C SER A 23 -6.22 5.31 -7.09
N ARG A 24 -5.42 5.79 -6.13
CA ARG A 24 -3.96 5.77 -6.18
C ARG A 24 -3.38 4.43 -5.71
N VAL A 25 -4.18 3.58 -5.07
CA VAL A 25 -3.77 2.26 -4.55
C VAL A 25 -4.11 1.18 -5.57
N ILE A 26 -3.08 0.51 -6.09
CA ILE A 26 -3.21 -0.56 -7.09
C ILE A 26 -3.64 -1.88 -6.45
N GLY A 27 -3.12 -2.17 -5.26
CA GLY A 27 -3.41 -3.35 -4.47
C GLY A 27 -2.89 -3.15 -3.04
N ALA A 28 -3.57 -3.74 -2.08
CA ALA A 28 -3.20 -3.70 -0.67
C ALA A 28 -3.61 -5.01 0.01
N THR A 29 -2.83 -5.42 1.00
CA THR A 29 -3.20 -6.50 1.90
C THR A 29 -3.96 -5.96 3.11
N ASP A 30 -4.48 -6.86 3.93
CA ASP A 30 -4.91 -6.51 5.28
C ASP A 30 -3.71 -6.09 6.15
N ILE A 31 -4.01 -5.37 7.23
CA ILE A 31 -3.05 -5.17 8.33
C ILE A 31 -3.05 -6.42 9.21
N ILE A 32 -1.88 -7.00 9.38
CA ILE A 32 -1.67 -8.19 10.18
C ILE A 32 -0.74 -7.90 11.37
N GLY A 33 -0.98 -8.61 12.48
CA GLY A 33 -0.09 -8.65 13.63
C GLY A 33 0.98 -9.74 13.49
N GLY A 34 1.89 -9.81 14.47
CA GLY A 34 2.95 -10.82 14.49
C GLY A 34 2.43 -12.26 14.42
N GLY A 35 3.15 -13.12 13.69
CA GLY A 35 2.81 -14.54 13.51
C GLY A 35 1.70 -14.83 12.50
N LYS A 36 1.17 -13.81 11.83
CA LYS A 36 0.14 -13.96 10.78
C LYS A 36 0.74 -13.74 9.40
N THR A 37 0.00 -14.17 8.38
CA THR A 37 0.28 -13.94 6.95
C THR A 37 -0.99 -13.48 6.26
N THR A 38 -0.85 -12.68 5.20
CA THR A 38 -1.91 -12.26 4.30
C THR A 38 -1.34 -12.11 2.90
N ASP A 39 -2.21 -12.14 1.89
CA ASP A 39 -1.86 -12.08 0.48
C ASP A 39 -2.80 -11.11 -0.26
N VAL A 40 -2.31 -10.52 -1.35
CA VAL A 40 -3.13 -9.73 -2.27
C VAL A 40 -2.84 -10.17 -3.70
N THR A 41 -3.90 -10.29 -4.50
CA THR A 41 -3.81 -10.50 -5.95
C THR A 41 -4.39 -9.30 -6.66
N PHE A 42 -3.65 -8.73 -7.61
CA PHE A 42 -4.08 -7.58 -8.41
C PHE A 42 -3.68 -7.76 -9.87
N LYS A 43 -4.38 -7.05 -10.77
CA LYS A 43 -4.09 -7.11 -12.20
C LYS A 43 -2.86 -6.26 -12.54
N THR A 44 -1.95 -6.82 -13.32
CA THR A 44 -0.77 -6.10 -13.83
C THR A 44 -1.04 -5.34 -15.12
N SER A 45 -2.18 -5.57 -15.79
CA SER A 45 -2.52 -4.94 -17.07
C SER A 45 -2.62 -3.41 -17.03
N GLY A 46 -2.79 -2.83 -15.85
CA GLY A 46 -2.79 -1.37 -15.64
C GLY A 46 -1.41 -0.79 -15.30
N LEU A 47 -0.37 -1.63 -15.27
CA LEU A 47 0.99 -1.22 -14.99
C LEU A 47 1.79 -1.04 -16.28
N THR A 48 2.66 -0.06 -16.27
CA THR A 48 3.59 0.24 -17.34
C THR A 48 4.93 -0.42 -17.01
N ALA A 49 5.41 -1.28 -17.90
CA ALA A 49 6.73 -1.90 -17.75
C ALA A 49 7.83 -0.83 -17.66
N GLY A 50 8.82 -1.07 -16.81
CA GLY A 50 9.92 -0.13 -16.53
C GLY A 50 9.52 1.10 -15.71
N THR A 51 8.26 1.23 -15.28
CA THR A 51 7.85 2.28 -14.33
C THR A 51 8.10 1.84 -12.90
N ASP A 52 8.68 2.74 -12.11
CA ASP A 52 8.91 2.56 -10.68
C ASP A 52 7.64 2.88 -9.89
N TYR A 53 6.97 1.84 -9.41
CA TYR A 53 5.89 1.93 -8.44
C TYR A 53 6.46 1.82 -7.02
N THR A 54 5.71 2.26 -6.01
CA THR A 54 6.13 2.16 -4.61
C THR A 54 5.24 1.18 -3.86
N PHE A 55 5.86 0.24 -3.14
CA PHE A 55 5.17 -0.51 -2.09
C PHE A 55 5.68 -0.07 -0.72
N PHE A 56 4.79 0.02 0.26
CA PHE A 56 5.12 0.50 1.61
C PHE A 56 4.09 0.02 2.63
N CYS A 57 4.45 0.06 3.91
CA CYS A 57 3.50 -0.16 5.01
C CYS A 57 2.76 1.15 5.34
N SER A 58 1.43 1.14 5.21
CA SER A 58 0.57 2.31 5.48
C SER A 58 0.35 2.59 6.96
N PHE A 59 0.73 1.67 7.86
CA PHE A 59 0.60 1.90 9.30
C PHE A 59 1.36 3.17 9.72
N PRO A 60 0.77 4.05 10.54
CA PRO A 60 1.35 5.35 10.88
C PRO A 60 2.83 5.27 11.28
N GLY A 61 3.69 5.93 10.50
CA GLY A 61 5.14 6.01 10.73
C GLY A 61 5.98 4.87 10.15
N HIS A 62 5.40 3.69 9.88
CA HIS A 62 6.17 2.53 9.42
C HIS A 62 6.81 2.75 8.04
N TYR A 63 6.17 3.53 7.18
CA TYR A 63 6.69 3.93 5.86
C TYR A 63 8.07 4.61 5.89
N ALA A 64 8.52 5.12 7.06
CA ALA A 64 9.85 5.70 7.20
C ALA A 64 10.95 4.69 6.83
N MET A 65 10.74 3.42 7.24
CA MET A 65 11.67 2.31 7.01
C MET A 65 11.10 1.25 6.05
N MET A 66 9.78 1.04 6.07
CA MET A 66 9.10 -0.01 5.31
C MET A 66 8.54 0.54 4.00
N LYS A 67 9.44 0.78 3.04
CA LYS A 67 9.10 1.17 1.66
C LYS A 67 10.18 0.71 0.70
N SER A 68 9.80 0.37 -0.53
CA SER A 68 10.73 0.15 -1.63
C SER A 68 10.01 0.25 -2.97
N THR A 69 10.78 0.10 -4.05
CA THR A 69 10.29 0.16 -5.42
C THR A 69 9.80 -1.21 -5.90
N PHE A 70 8.66 -1.21 -6.59
CA PHE A 70 8.17 -2.34 -7.38
C PHE A 70 8.22 -1.94 -8.86
N THR A 71 8.95 -2.71 -9.67
CA THR A 71 9.08 -2.46 -11.12
C THR A 71 8.65 -3.71 -11.86
N LEU A 72 7.69 -3.56 -12.77
CA LEU A 72 7.35 -4.61 -13.73
C LEU A 72 8.41 -4.63 -14.83
N LYS A 73 9.07 -5.77 -15.02
CA LYS A 73 10.11 -5.97 -16.04
C LYS A 73 9.53 -6.58 -17.30
#